data_AF-A0A3A4RJM5-F1
#
_entry.id   AF-A0A3A4RJM5-F1
#
_cell.length_a   1.000
_cell.length_b   1.000
_cell.length_c   1.000
_cell.angle_alpha   90.00
_cell.angle_beta   90.00
_cell.angle_gamma   90.00
#
_symmetry.space_group_name_H-M   'P 1'
#
loop_
_entity.id
_entity.type
_entity.pdbx_description
1 polymer ?
#
loop_
_entity_poly.entity_id
_entity_poly.type
_entity_poly.pdbx_seq_one_letter_code
_entity_poly.pdbx_strand_id
1 'polypeptide(L)'
;MWLLVAREPRQDAPRWRGRKWLAAFDAVIWPMVGILLIHTALVPLGIVGPVAIAVALGMSGVRLHRAIWVNHRYWFTIWRWGRAALILILLGAVLKSL
;
A
#
# COMPACT_ATOMS: atom_id res chain seq x y z
N MET A 1 5.19 0.82 -37.05
CA MET A 1 4.23 -0.24 -36.68
C MET A 1 4.16 -0.27 -35.16
N TRP A 2 3.04 0.10 -34.55
CA TRP A 2 2.92 0.17 -33.09
C TRP A 2 2.61 -1.23 -32.55
N LEU A 3 3.56 -1.84 -31.85
CA LEU A 3 3.39 -3.15 -31.20
C LEU A 3 2.63 -2.93 -29.89
N LEU A 4 1.30 -3.02 -29.96
CA LEU A 4 0.43 -3.11 -28.79
C LEU A 4 0.64 -4.48 -28.14
N VAL A 5 1.58 -4.55 -27.19
CA VAL A 5 1.76 -5.73 -26.35
C VAL A 5 0.60 -5.77 -25.36
N ALA A 6 -0.51 -6.38 -25.78
CA ALA A 6 -1.60 -6.72 -24.88
C ALA A 6 -1.10 -7.81 -23.92
N ARG A 7 -0.70 -7.42 -22.70
CA ARG A 7 -0.43 -8.40 -21.64
C ARG A 7 -1.72 -9.14 -21.34
N GLU A 8 -1.65 -10.45 -21.43
CA GLU A 8 -2.73 -11.33 -21.05
C GLU A 8 -3.14 -11.02 -19.60
N PRO A 9 -4.44 -10.80 -19.32
CA PRO A 9 -4.88 -10.46 -17.98
C PRO A 9 -4.51 -11.59 -17.04
N ARG A 10 -3.73 -11.27 -16.00
CA ARG A 10 -3.31 -12.23 -14.97
C ARG A 10 -4.52 -12.99 -14.44
N GLN A 11 -4.33 -14.30 -14.24
CA GLN A 11 -5.33 -15.20 -13.68
C GLN A 11 -5.93 -14.62 -12.39
N ASP A 12 -7.24 -14.73 -12.28
CA ASP A 12 -7.99 -14.31 -11.09
C ASP A 12 -7.48 -15.07 -9.87
N ALA A 13 -7.21 -14.35 -8.77
CA ALA A 13 -6.72 -15.03 -7.58
C ALA A 13 -7.86 -15.81 -6.89
N PRO A 14 -7.53 -16.80 -6.03
CA PRO A 14 -8.52 -17.67 -5.37
C PRO A 14 -9.59 -16.89 -4.60
N ARG A 15 -10.85 -17.32 -4.71
CA ARG A 15 -11.98 -16.71 -3.98
C ARG A 15 -12.20 -17.47 -2.66
N TRP A 16 -11.94 -16.80 -1.53
CA TRP A 16 -12.36 -17.26 -0.20
C TRP A 16 -13.03 -16.12 0.59
N ARG A 17 -13.82 -16.46 1.62
CA ARG A 17 -14.64 -15.48 2.37
C ARG A 17 -13.80 -14.36 3.03
N GLY A 18 -12.59 -14.66 3.52
CA GLY A 18 -11.74 -13.68 4.22
C GLY A 18 -10.96 -12.71 3.32
N ARG A 19 -10.93 -12.91 1.99
CA ARG A 19 -10.04 -12.16 1.09
C ARG A 19 -10.38 -10.68 1.03
N LYS A 20 -11.68 -10.37 0.96
CA LYS A 20 -12.17 -9.01 0.79
C LYS A 20 -11.79 -8.14 1.99
N TRP A 21 -11.94 -8.67 3.20
CA TRP A 21 -11.53 -7.99 4.43
C TRP A 21 -10.02 -7.77 4.46
N LEU A 22 -9.22 -8.80 4.17
CA LEU A 22 -7.77 -8.66 4.12
C LEU A 22 -7.32 -7.63 3.06
N ALA A 23 -8.00 -7.57 1.91
CA ALA A 23 -7.69 -6.63 0.83
C ALA A 23 -8.06 -5.20 1.18
N ALA A 24 -9.18 -5.02 1.91
CA ALA A 24 -9.56 -3.73 2.47
C ALA A 24 -8.56 -3.26 3.54
N PHE A 25 -8.12 -4.16 4.44
CA PHE A 25 -7.05 -3.85 5.40
C PHE A 25 -5.74 -3.44 4.71
N ASP A 26 -5.27 -4.20 3.72
CA ASP A 26 -4.08 -3.83 2.93
C ASP A 26 -4.26 -2.49 2.21
N ALA A 27 -5.47 -2.21 1.68
CA ALA A 27 -5.76 -0.95 1.00
C ALA A 27 -5.65 0.27 1.91
N VAL A 28 -5.96 0.13 3.20
CA VAL A 28 -6.02 1.23 4.18
C VAL A 28 -4.74 1.35 5.01
N ILE A 29 -4.14 0.22 5.41
CA ILE A 29 -2.96 0.19 6.29
C ILE A 29 -1.79 0.95 5.68
N TRP A 30 -1.48 0.74 4.39
CA TRP A 30 -0.34 1.41 3.75
C TRP A 30 -0.48 2.94 3.69
N PRO A 31 -1.62 3.49 3.23
CA PRO A 31 -1.89 4.92 3.33
C PRO A 31 -1.79 5.46 4.76
N MET A 32 -2.33 4.73 5.76
CA MET A 32 -2.24 5.16 7.16
C MET A 32 -0.80 5.19 7.67
N VAL A 33 0.02 4.20 7.32
CA VAL A 33 1.46 4.21 7.63
C VAL A 33 2.15 5.39 6.98
N GLY A 34 1.85 5.70 5.71
CA GLY A 34 2.40 6.87 5.02
C GLY A 34 2.02 8.19 5.71
N ILE A 35 0.76 8.33 6.12
CA ILE A 35 0.26 9.49 6.87
C ILE A 35 0.96 9.59 8.23
N LEU A 36 1.12 8.48 8.94
CA LEU A 36 1.84 8.45 10.22
C LEU A 36 3.30 8.91 10.05
N LEU A 37 4.00 8.40 9.04
CA LEU A 37 5.38 8.81 8.74
C LEU A 37 5.49 10.31 8.45
N ILE A 38 4.53 10.88 7.72
CA ILE A 38 4.45 12.33 7.46
C ILE A 38 4.24 13.10 8.76
N HIS A 39 3.34 12.63 9.64
CA HIS A 39 3.06 13.27 10.92
C HIS A 39 4.25 13.19 11.90
N THR A 40 5.02 12.11 11.87
CA THR A 40 6.20 11.93 12.73
C THR A 40 7.48 12.50 12.13
N ALA A 41 7.41 13.15 10.97
CA ALA A 41 8.59 13.71 10.32
C ALA A 41 9.19 14.83 11.18
N LEU A 42 10.49 14.72 11.49
CA LEU A 42 11.23 15.74 12.26
C LEU A 42 11.52 17.02 11.44
N VAL A 43 11.22 17.02 10.15
CA VAL A 43 11.51 18.12 9.22
C VAL A 43 10.22 18.82 8.83
N PRO A 44 10.18 20.17 8.77
CA PRO A 44 9.02 20.89 8.30
C PRO A 44 8.76 20.57 6.82
N LEU A 45 7.69 19.81 6.56
CA LEU A 45 7.30 19.43 5.20
C LEU A 45 6.53 20.53 4.45
N GLY A 46 6.05 21.57 5.15
CA GLY A 46 5.26 22.65 4.56
C GLY A 46 4.05 22.11 3.78
N ILE A 47 3.83 22.61 2.57
CA ILE A 47 2.73 22.20 1.67
C ILE A 47 2.85 20.73 1.24
N VAL A 48 4.07 20.16 1.21
CA VAL A 48 4.30 18.78 0.78
C VAL A 48 3.60 17.79 1.70
N GLY A 49 3.53 18.05 3.01
CA GLY A 49 2.87 17.18 3.99
C GLY A 49 1.38 16.98 3.68
N PRO A 50 0.56 18.05 3.69
CA PRO A 50 -0.87 17.98 3.35
C PRO A 50 -1.15 17.42 1.95
N VAL A 51 -0.34 17.78 0.94
CA VAL A 51 -0.48 17.24 -0.43
C VAL A 51 -0.23 15.74 -0.45
N ALA A 52 0.84 15.27 0.21
CA ALA A 52 1.15 13.85 0.29
C ALA A 52 0.06 13.07 1.03
N ILE A 53 -0.53 13.64 2.10
CA ILE A 53 -1.68 13.06 2.81
C ILE A 53 -2.89 12.94 1.88
N ALA A 54 -3.24 14.01 1.14
CA ALA A 54 -4.36 14.00 0.22
C ALA A 54 -4.18 12.94 -0.89
N VAL A 55 -2.97 12.83 -1.44
CA VAL A 55 -2.62 11.78 -2.41
C VAL A 55 -2.73 10.39 -1.79
N ALA A 56 -2.23 10.19 -0.57
CA ALA A 56 -2.32 8.91 0.14
C ALA A 56 -3.79 8.50 0.36
N LEU A 57 -4.66 9.44 0.74
CA LEU A 57 -6.09 9.20 0.90
C LEU A 57 -6.78 8.87 -0.44
N GLY A 58 -6.48 9.61 -1.50
CA GLY A 58 -7.00 9.31 -2.84
C GLY A 58 -6.60 7.93 -3.33
N MET A 59 -5.33 7.56 -3.15
CA MET A 59 -4.81 6.22 -3.46
C MET A 59 -5.51 5.15 -2.61
N SER A 60 -5.71 5.40 -1.31
CA SER A 60 -6.47 4.52 -0.41
C SER A 60 -7.87 4.25 -0.95
N GLY A 61 -8.60 5.30 -1.32
CA GLY A 61 -9.95 5.19 -1.87
C GLY A 61 -10.02 4.35 -3.15
N VAL A 62 -9.11 4.59 -4.10
CA VAL A 62 -9.04 3.80 -5.34
C VAL A 62 -8.73 2.33 -5.05
N ARG A 63 -7.83 2.07 -4.10
CA ARG A 63 -7.48 0.70 -3.70
C ARG A 63 -8.62 0.02 -2.96
N LEU A 64 -9.34 0.73 -2.09
CA LEU A 64 -10.48 0.21 -1.35
C LEU A 64 -11.65 -0.11 -2.30
N HIS A 65 -11.92 0.78 -3.26
CA HIS A 65 -12.89 0.52 -4.32
C HIS A 65 -12.54 -0.76 -5.09
N ARG A 66 -11.27 -0.93 -5.50
CA ARG A 66 -10.81 -2.16 -6.15
C ARG A 66 -10.89 -3.39 -5.24
N ALA A 67 -10.58 -3.26 -3.95
CA ALA A 67 -10.67 -4.36 -2.99
C ALA A 67 -12.12 -4.83 -2.77
N ILE A 68 -13.09 -3.92 -2.82
CA ILE A 68 -14.52 -4.24 -2.58
C ILE A 68 -15.19 -4.73 -3.86
N TRP A 69 -15.03 -4.00 -4.97
CA TRP A 69 -15.76 -4.22 -6.23
C TRP A 69 -15.02 -5.13 -7.22
N VAL A 70 -13.69 -5.15 -7.20
CA VAL A 70 -12.84 -5.88 -8.16
C VAL A 70 -11.85 -6.79 -7.43
N ASN A 71 -12.27 -7.36 -6.29
CA ASN A 71 -11.41 -8.15 -5.40
C ASN A 71 -10.69 -9.31 -6.10
N HIS A 72 -11.33 -9.90 -7.12
CA HIS A 72 -10.76 -11.00 -7.90
C HIS A 72 -9.39 -10.63 -8.53
N ARG A 73 -9.23 -9.36 -8.94
CA ARG A 73 -7.99 -8.78 -9.48
C ARG A 73 -7.13 -8.04 -8.44
N TYR A 74 -7.56 -7.99 -7.16
CA TYR A 74 -6.78 -7.31 -6.12
C TYR A 74 -5.63 -8.20 -5.64
N TRP A 75 -4.41 -7.68 -5.74
CA TRP A 75 -3.19 -8.33 -5.27
C TRP A 75 -2.64 -7.59 -4.06
N PHE A 76 -2.41 -8.34 -2.99
CA PHE A 76 -1.91 -7.83 -1.72
C PHE A 76 -0.55 -7.19 -1.89
N THR A 77 -0.45 -5.89 -1.63
CA THR A 77 0.84 -5.21 -1.55
C THR A 77 1.54 -5.46 -0.22
N ILE A 78 0.82 -5.89 0.80
CA ILE A 78 1.34 -6.20 2.14
C ILE A 78 2.48 -7.21 2.09
N TRP A 79 2.42 -8.18 1.17
CA TRP A 79 3.48 -9.18 1.04
C TRP A 79 4.74 -8.62 0.39
N ARG A 80 4.60 -7.69 -0.55
CA ARG A 80 5.74 -7.14 -1.29
C ARG A 80 6.51 -6.11 -0.48
N TRP A 81 5.80 -5.30 0.30
CA TRP A 81 6.38 -4.22 1.10
C TRP A 81 6.53 -4.57 2.57
N GLY A 82 5.72 -5.46 3.12
CA GLY A 82 5.78 -5.86 4.53
C GLY A 82 7.12 -6.49 4.91
N ARG A 83 7.70 -7.33 4.02
CA ARG A 83 9.04 -7.90 4.26
C ARG A 83 10.12 -6.82 4.28
N ALA A 84 10.11 -5.88 3.32
CA ALA A 84 11.07 -4.78 3.28
C ALA A 84 10.92 -3.85 4.50
N ALA A 85 9.69 -3.50 4.87
CA ALA A 85 9.39 -2.70 6.04
C ALA A 85 9.85 -3.37 7.34
N LEU A 86 9.57 -4.67 7.50
CA LEU A 86 10.03 -5.44 8.66
C LEU A 86 11.56 -5.46 8.77
N ILE A 87 12.27 -5.66 7.65
CA ILE A 87 13.74 -5.60 7.61
C ILE A 87 14.24 -4.23 8.06
N LEU A 88 13.65 -3.14 7.54
CA LEU A 88 14.04 -1.78 7.92
C LEU A 88 13.78 -1.49 9.41
N ILE A 89 12.66 -1.95 9.96
CA ILE A 89 12.34 -1.81 11.39
C ILE A 89 13.34 -2.57 12.25
N LEU A 90 13.65 -3.82 11.89
CA LEU A 90 14.64 -4.64 12.61
C LEU A 90 16.02 -3.99 12.57
N LEU A 91 16.43 -3.48 11.40
CA LEU A 91 17.71 -2.78 11.25
C LEU A 91 17.76 -1.53 12.14
N GLY A 92 16.70 -0.72 12.14
CA GLY A 92 16.60 0.46 13.01
C GLY A 92 16.62 0.12 14.50
N ALA A 93 15.98 -0.98 14.91
CA ALA A 93 16.00 -1.45 16.29
C ALA A 93 17.40 -1.87 16.74
N VAL A 94 18.12 -2.64 15.91
CA VAL A 94 19.51 -3.05 16.18
C VAL A 94 20.44 -1.84 16.30
N LEU A 95 20.33 -0.89 15.35
CA LEU A 95 21.14 0.33 15.36
C LEU A 95 20.87 1.22 16.58
N LYS A 96 19.64 1.25 17.10
CA LYS A 96 19.29 2.01 18.31
C LYS A 96 19.81 1.34 19.60
N SER A 97 19.98 0.03 19.59
CA SER A 97 20.48 -0.73 20.74
C SER A 97 22.01 -0.84 20.85
N LEU A 98 22.73 -0.36 19.82
CA LEU A 98 24.19 -0.20 19.80
C LEU A 98 24.58 1.16 20.37
#